data_AF-A0A534NKT6-F1
#
_entry.id   AF-A0A534NKT6-F1
#
_cell.length_a   1.000
_cell.length_b   1.000
_cell.length_c   1.000
_cell.angle_alpha   90.00
_cell.angle_beta   90.00
_cell.angle_gamma   90.00
#
_symmetry.space_group_name_H-M   'P 1'
#
loop_
_entity.id
_entity.type
_entity.pdbx_description
1 polymer ?
#
loop_
_entity_poly.entity_id
_entity_poly.type
_entity_poly.pdbx_seq_one_letter_code
_entity_poly.pdbx_strand_id
1 'polypeptide(L)' 'MQPLTRKDLWPLKHYDGVRDEFRKAVIAAKQDRRVAVGPFMTFVFENRLTVKFQVQEVLRVERIDSPEAIEEELEGF' A
#
# COMPACT_ATOMS: atom_id res chain seq x y z
N MET A 1 14.27 2.11 3.39
CA MET A 1 13.44 1.20 4.22
C MET A 1 13.71 -0.23 3.79
N GLN A 2 13.47 -1.23 4.63
CA GLN A 2 13.48 -2.62 4.14
C GLN A 2 12.33 -2.79 3.13
N PRO A 3 12.55 -3.47 1.99
CA PRO A 3 11.49 -3.82 1.04
C PRO A 3 10.39 -4.67 1.69
N LEU A 4 9.18 -4.58 1.15
CA LEU A 4 8.12 -5.51 1.52
C LEU A 4 8.41 -6.89 0.93
N THR A 5 7.97 -7.92 1.64
CA THR A 5 7.98 -9.29 1.14
C THR A 5 6.56 -9.82 1.12
N ARG A 6 6.32 -10.94 0.44
CA ARG A 6 5.02 -11.61 0.46
C ARG A 6 4.51 -11.89 1.88
N LYS A 7 5.40 -12.13 2.85
CA LYS A 7 5.05 -12.37 4.26
C LYS A 7 4.48 -11.13 4.96
N ASP A 8 4.75 -9.93 4.44
CA ASP A 8 4.20 -8.68 4.94
C ASP A 8 2.78 -8.41 4.42
N LEU A 9 2.31 -9.18 3.43
CA LEU A 9 1.03 -9.01 2.76
C LEU A 9 -0.04 -9.95 3.35
N TRP A 10 -1.27 -9.48 3.37
CA TRP A 10 -2.43 -10.28 3.73
C TRP A 10 -3.02 -10.99 2.51
N PRO A 11 -3.62 -12.19 2.69
CA PRO A 11 -4.50 -12.78 1.70
C PRO A 11 -5.70 -11.86 1.41
N LEU A 12 -6.21 -11.86 0.18
CA LEU A 12 -7.30 -10.97 -0.26
C LEU A 12 -8.52 -10.98 0.69
N LYS A 13 -8.98 -12.16 1.09
CA LYS A 13 -10.12 -12.30 2.02
C LYS A 13 -9.87 -11.64 3.38
N HIS A 14 -8.64 -11.72 3.88
CA HIS A 14 -8.27 -11.04 5.13
C HIS A 14 -8.21 -9.53 4.91
N TYR A 15 -7.59 -9.10 3.81
CA TYR A 15 -7.47 -7.69 3.46
C TYR A 15 -8.84 -7.02 3.34
N ASP A 16 -9.80 -7.63 2.66
CA ASP A 16 -11.18 -7.12 2.54
C ASP A 16 -11.82 -6.84 3.91
N GLY A 17 -11.56 -7.69 4.91
CA GLY A 17 -12.09 -7.54 6.27
C GLY A 17 -11.46 -6.39 7.06
N VAL A 18 -10.19 -6.06 6.82
CA VAL A 18 -9.45 -5.02 7.57
C VAL A 18 -9.27 -3.73 6.78
N ARG A 19 -9.66 -3.70 5.51
CA ARG A 19 -9.34 -2.63 4.55
C ARG A 19 -9.74 -1.25 5.06
N ASP A 20 -10.94 -1.10 5.59
CA ASP A 20 -11.46 0.21 5.96
C ASP A 20 -10.71 0.79 7.17
N GLU A 21 -10.33 -0.04 8.13
CA GLU A 21 -9.49 0.38 9.26
C GLU A 21 -8.07 0.69 8.80
N PHE A 22 -7.50 -0.17 7.95
CA PHE A 22 -6.17 0.02 7.41
C PHE A 22 -6.07 1.29 6.55
N ARG A 23 -7.09 1.59 5.75
CA ARG A 23 -7.20 2.83 4.97
C ARG A 23 -7.18 4.07 5.88
N LYS A 24 -7.89 4.05 7.01
CA LYS A 24 -7.88 5.16 7.98
C LYS A 24 -6.47 5.37 8.54
N ALA A 25 -5.78 4.29 8.91
CA ALA A 25 -4.40 4.35 9.40
C ALA A 25 -3.44 4.91 8.34
N VAL A 26 -3.61 4.52 7.07
CA VAL A 26 -2.80 5.02 5.95
C VAL A 26 -3.05 6.51 5.69
N ILE A 27 -4.31 6.96 5.74
CA ILE A 27 -4.64 8.39 5.60
C ILE A 27 -3.98 9.21 6.70
N ALA A 28 -4.08 8.77 7.97
CA ALA A 28 -3.43 9.42 9.09
C ALA A 28 -1.90 9.47 8.89
N ALA A 29 -1.27 8.35 8.53
CA ALA A 29 0.17 8.31 8.26
C ALA A 29 0.59 9.23 7.09
N LYS A 30 -0.26 9.41 6.07
CA LYS A 30 0.01 10.31 4.94
C LYS A 30 -0.07 11.79 5.33
N GLN A 31 -0.80 12.16 6.38
CA GLN A 31 -0.90 13.57 6.81
C GLN A 31 0.47 14.14 7.20
N ASP A 32 1.24 13.41 8.01
CA ASP A 32 2.58 13.82 8.46
C ASP A 32 3.65 13.73 7.36
N ARG A 33 3.30 13.19 6.19
CA ARG A 33 4.21 12.89 5.08
C ARG A 33 3.92 13.70 3.83
N ARG A 34 2.93 14.60 3.90
CA ARG A 34 2.52 15.46 2.81
C ARG A 34 3.29 16.77 2.86
N VAL A 35 3.96 17.09 1.76
CA VAL A 35 4.63 18.38 1.57
C VAL A 35 4.01 19.05 0.35
N ALA A 36 3.29 20.15 0.56
CA ALA A 36 2.79 20.97 -0.52
C ALA A 36 3.95 21.72 -1.19
N VAL A 37 3.95 21.74 -2.53
CA VAL A 37 4.93 22.47 -3.33
C VAL A 37 4.17 23.42 -4.25
N GLY A 38 4.01 24.65 -3.78
CA GLY A 38 3.14 25.62 -4.42
C GLY A 38 1.65 25.23 -4.37
N PRO A 39 0.81 25.83 -5.21
CA PRO A 39 -0.64 25.66 -5.14
C PRO A 39 -1.18 24.40 -5.83
N PHE A 40 -0.38 23.71 -6.65
CA PHE A 40 -0.86 22.65 -7.55
C PHE A 40 -0.20 21.28 -7.34
N MET A 41 0.82 21.19 -6.49
CA MET A 41 1.58 19.95 -6.32
C MET A 41 1.73 19.60 -4.85
N THR A 42 1.69 18.32 -4.55
CA THR A 42 1.95 17.77 -3.21
C THR A 42 2.78 16.52 -3.35
N PHE A 43 3.89 16.46 -2.63
CA PHE A 43 4.64 15.23 -2.46
C PHE A 43 4.12 14.46 -1.26
N VAL A 44 4.05 13.14 -1.40
CA VAL A 44 3.81 12.22 -0.28
C VAL A 44 5.05 11.37 -0.15
N PHE A 45 5.74 11.49 0.98
CA PHE A 45 6.91 10.66 1.26
C PHE A 45 6.45 9.29 1.76
N GLU A 46 6.51 8.28 0.89
CA GLU A 46 5.98 6.96 1.19
C GLU A 46 6.77 6.23 2.30
N ASN A 47 6.08 5.35 3.03
CA ASN A 47 6.68 4.44 3.99
C ASN A 47 6.17 3.00 3.80
N ARG A 48 6.67 2.04 4.59
CA ARG A 48 6.20 0.64 4.51
C ARG A 48 4.68 0.50 4.65
N LEU A 49 4.03 1.33 5.47
CA LEU A 49 2.57 1.29 5.67
C LEU A 49 1.83 1.73 4.41
N THR A 50 2.24 2.86 3.82
CA THR A 50 1.58 3.43 2.66
C THR A 50 1.84 2.63 1.39
N VAL A 51 3.06 2.10 1.22
CA VAL A 51 3.40 1.16 0.14
C VAL A 51 2.63 -0.14 0.29
N LYS A 52 2.55 -0.72 1.51
CA LYS A 52 1.76 -1.94 1.74
C LYS A 52 0.29 -1.75 1.34
N PHE A 53 -0.27 -0.58 1.61
CA PHE A 53 -1.63 -0.25 1.17
C PHE A 53 -1.76 -0.16 -0.34
N GLN A 54 -0.79 0.46 -1.03
CA GLN A 54 -0.79 0.53 -2.49
C GLN A 54 -0.74 -0.87 -3.12
N VAL A 55 0.21 -1.70 -2.69
CA VAL A 55 0.33 -3.10 -3.17
C VAL A 55 -0.98 -3.87 -2.91
N GLN A 56 -1.53 -3.81 -1.70
CA GLN A 56 -2.78 -4.51 -1.37
C GLN A 56 -3.99 -4.03 -2.17
N GLU A 57 -4.09 -2.73 -2.48
CA GLU A 57 -5.17 -2.23 -3.34
C GLU A 57 -5.04 -2.76 -4.77
N VAL A 58 -3.83 -2.86 -5.33
CA VAL A 58 -3.61 -3.44 -6.67
C VAL A 58 -4.00 -4.92 -6.66
N LEU A 59 -3.45 -5.72 -5.74
CA LEU A 59 -3.77 -7.13 -5.62
C LEU A 59 -5.28 -7.39 -5.47
N ARG A 60 -5.98 -6.54 -4.71
CA ARG A 60 -7.43 -6.64 -4.49
C ARG A 60 -8.25 -6.29 -5.72
N VAL A 61 -7.94 -5.19 -6.41
CA VAL A 61 -8.69 -4.75 -7.59
C VAL A 61 -8.52 -5.75 -8.73
N GLU A 62 -7.31 -6.26 -8.90
CA GLU A 62 -6.97 -7.20 -9.97
C GLU A 62 -7.20 -8.67 -9.59
N ARG A 63 -7.55 -8.92 -8.33
CA ARG A 63 -7.75 -10.27 -7.76
C ARG A 63 -6.54 -11.19 -7.93
N ILE A 64 -5.35 -10.63 -7.72
CA ILE A 64 -4.08 -11.36 -7.76
C ILE A 64 -3.87 -12.08 -6.43
N ASP A 65 -3.73 -13.41 -6.48
CA ASP A 65 -3.47 -14.25 -5.30
C ASP A 65 -2.37 -15.30 -5.51
N SER A 66 -1.85 -15.46 -6.73
CA SER A 66 -0.76 -16.39 -7.01
C SER A 66 0.57 -15.86 -6.44
N PRO A 67 1.43 -16.74 -5.89
CA PRO A 67 2.73 -16.36 -5.37
C PRO A 67 3.58 -15.52 -6.34
N GLU A 68 3.64 -15.95 -7.60
CA GLU A 68 4.53 -15.41 -8.62
C GLU A 68 4.08 -14.00 -9.03
N ALA A 69 2.77 -13.81 -9.25
CA ALA A 69 2.23 -12.51 -9.60
C ALA A 69 2.31 -11.52 -8.42
N ILE A 70 2.19 -12.00 -7.17
CA ILE A 70 2.41 -11.15 -6.00
C ILE A 70 3.87 -10.66 -5.93
N GLU A 71 4.84 -11.51 -6.28
CA GLU A 71 6.24 -11.08 -6.32
C GLU A 71 6.50 -10.06 -7.44
N GLU A 72 5.93 -10.28 -8.62
CA GLU A 72 5.99 -9.31 -9.73
C GLU A 72 5.41 -7.94 -9.32
N GLU A 73 4.26 -7.94 -8.66
CA GLU A 73 3.67 -6.70 -8.13
C GLU A 73 4.57 -6.05 -7.07
N LEU A 74 5.21 -6.82 -6.20
CA LEU A 74 6.14 -6.30 -5.20
C LEU A 74 7.39 -5.65 -5.82
N GLU A 75 7.86 -6.12 -6.98
CA GLU A 75 8.99 -5.50 -7.70
C GLU A 75 8.63 -4.13 -8.29
N GLY A 76 7.35 -3.86 -8.54
CA GLY A 76 6.85 -2.58 -9.04
C GLY A 76 6.83 -1.43 -8.02
N PHE A 77 7.11 -1.70 -6.73
CA PHE A 77 6.99 -0.74 -5.61
C PHE A 77 8.28 -0.58 -4.79
#